data_AF-Q0UAK3-F1
#
_entry.id   AF-Q0UAK3-F1
#
_cell.length_a   1.000
_cell.length_b   1.000
_cell.length_c   1.000
_cell.angle_alpha   90.00
_cell.angle_beta   90.00
_cell.angle_gamma   90.00
#
_symmetry.space_group_name_H-M   'P 1'
#
loop_
_entity.id
_entity.type
_entity.pdbx_description
1 polymer ?
#
loop_
_entity_poly.entity_id
_entity_poly.type
_entity_poly.pdbx_seq_one_letter_code
_entity_poly.pdbx_strand_id
1 'polypeptide(L)'
;MSHVFRRGLTRGCVGEDDPRYKGNDARVVIDLKHLDNRLLTTNAWLAGEDFTAADVMIGFCLTTMRKFEPIDLTEYKGILGWLKRVGERDAYRRAMKKSDPDLDIDAGLSAKGPEVIQMFVNAMALKK
;
A
#
# COMPACT_ATOMS: atom_id res chain seq x y z
N MET A 1 -13.83 3.35 -3.86
CA MET A 1 -12.77 2.49 -4.43
C MET A 1 -11.46 3.23 -4.29
N SER A 2 -10.44 2.66 -3.65
CA SER A 2 -9.17 3.37 -3.43
C SER A 2 -8.53 3.81 -4.75
N HIS A 3 -7.82 4.93 -4.76
CA HIS A 3 -7.12 5.40 -5.97
C HIS A 3 -6.10 4.38 -6.48
N VAL A 4 -5.51 3.57 -5.59
CA VAL A 4 -4.63 2.43 -5.95
C VAL A 4 -5.35 1.42 -6.83
N PHE A 5 -6.58 1.01 -6.47
CA PHE A 5 -7.34 0.06 -7.27
C PHE A 5 -7.74 0.67 -8.63
N ARG A 6 -8.12 1.94 -8.65
CA ARG A 6 -8.45 2.66 -9.89
C ARG A 6 -7.25 2.77 -10.83
N ARG A 7 -6.06 3.10 -10.28
CA ARG A 7 -4.78 3.10 -11.00
C ARG A 7 -4.54 1.75 -11.66
N GLY A 8 -4.61 0.67 -10.87
CA GLY A 8 -4.45 -0.69 -11.36
C GLY A 8 -5.42 -1.01 -12.49
N LEU A 9 -6.72 -0.82 -12.29
CA LEU A 9 -7.73 -1.05 -13.33
C LEU A 9 -7.44 -0.30 -14.62
N THR A 10 -7.07 0.99 -14.55
CA THR A 10 -6.75 1.75 -15.76
C THR A 10 -5.48 1.26 -16.43
N ARG A 11 -4.46 0.86 -15.66
CA ARG A 11 -3.21 0.29 -16.20
C ARG A 11 -3.50 -0.89 -17.14
N GLY A 12 -4.34 -1.82 -16.70
CA GLY A 12 -4.69 -2.99 -17.51
C GLY A 12 -5.77 -2.76 -18.57
N CYS A 13 -6.42 -1.60 -18.61
CA CYS A 13 -7.40 -1.29 -19.67
C CYS A 13 -6.81 -0.46 -20.80
N VAL A 14 -5.86 0.44 -20.50
CA VAL A 14 -5.40 1.47 -21.44
C VAL A 14 -3.88 1.61 -21.50
N GLY A 15 -3.13 0.89 -20.66
CA GLY A 15 -1.68 1.02 -20.56
C GLY A 15 -1.22 2.25 -19.78
N GLU A 16 0.09 2.32 -19.52
CA GLU A 16 0.68 3.36 -18.67
C GLU A 16 0.89 4.71 -19.39
N ASP A 17 0.96 4.70 -20.72
CA ASP A 17 1.18 5.92 -21.50
C ASP A 17 -0.09 6.77 -21.66
N ASP A 18 -1.27 6.19 -21.41
CA ASP A 18 -2.55 6.85 -21.59
C ASP A 18 -2.80 7.93 -20.50
N PRO A 19 -3.30 9.12 -20.88
CA PRO A 19 -3.61 10.20 -19.94
C PRO A 19 -4.52 9.79 -18.77
N ARG A 20 -5.42 8.82 -18.98
CA ARG A 20 -6.32 8.31 -17.93
C ARG A 20 -5.56 7.55 -16.85
N TYR A 21 -4.56 6.74 -17.23
CA TYR A 21 -3.68 6.10 -16.26
C TYR A 21 -2.83 7.14 -15.53
N LYS A 22 -2.17 8.03 -16.28
CA LYS A 22 -1.31 9.10 -15.70
C LYS A 22 -2.06 9.95 -14.69
N GLY A 23 -3.33 10.27 -14.96
CA GLY A 23 -4.21 10.98 -14.03
C GLY A 23 -4.44 10.21 -12.72
N ASN A 24 -4.73 8.91 -12.79
CA ASN A 24 -4.94 8.07 -11.60
C ASN A 24 -3.64 7.81 -10.83
N ASP A 25 -2.54 7.59 -11.52
CA ASP A 25 -1.20 7.46 -10.91
C ASP A 25 -0.82 8.72 -10.13
N ALA A 26 -1.03 9.90 -10.73
CA ALA A 26 -0.80 11.17 -10.04
C ALA A 26 -1.65 11.34 -8.76
N ARG A 27 -2.89 10.80 -8.73
CA ARG A 27 -3.71 10.82 -7.51
C ARG A 27 -3.11 9.94 -6.42
N VAL A 28 -2.62 8.74 -6.77
CA VAL A 28 -1.93 7.86 -5.82
C VAL A 28 -0.69 8.54 -5.23
N VAL A 29 0.12 9.20 -6.07
CA VAL A 29 1.30 9.96 -5.61
C VAL A 29 0.90 11.07 -4.63
N ILE A 30 -0.18 11.80 -4.90
CA ILE A 30 -0.69 12.85 -4.00
C ILE A 30 -1.12 12.26 -2.65
N ASP A 31 -1.88 11.16 -2.67
CA ASP A 31 -2.34 10.49 -1.45
C ASP A 31 -1.17 9.99 -0.60
N LEU A 32 -0.17 9.36 -1.23
CA LEU A 32 1.03 8.87 -0.53
C LEU A 32 1.82 10.02 0.09
N LYS A 33 2.01 11.13 -0.65
CA LYS A 33 2.67 12.33 -0.10
C LYS A 33 1.90 12.92 1.09
N HIS A 34 0.57 12.98 1.00
CA HIS A 34 -0.25 13.47 2.10
C HIS A 34 -0.10 12.59 3.35
N LEU A 35 -0.18 11.27 3.16
CA LEU A 35 -0.04 10.29 4.24
C LEU A 35 1.35 10.34 4.88
N ASP A 36 2.39 10.41 4.06
CA ASP A 36 3.77 10.50 4.52
C ASP A 36 4.01 11.77 5.33
N ASN A 37 3.58 12.93 4.82
CA ASN A 37 3.67 14.20 5.54
C ASN A 37 2.92 14.15 6.88
N ARG A 38 1.74 13.54 6.92
CA ARG A 38 0.97 13.35 8.16
C ARG A 38 1.73 12.51 9.18
N LEU A 39 2.34 11.42 8.75
CA LEU A 39 3.12 10.52 9.61
C LEU A 39 4.44 11.14 10.06
N LEU A 40 5.07 11.97 9.23
CA LEU A 40 6.23 12.78 9.62
C LEU A 40 5.85 13.85 10.66
N THR A 41 4.69 14.50 10.48
CA THR A 41 4.21 15.55 11.40
C THR A 41 3.86 14.99 12.78
N THR A 42 3.14 13.87 12.81
CA THR A 42 2.74 13.22 14.07
C THR A 42 3.89 12.46 14.72
N ASN A 43 4.85 11.98 13.91
CA ASN A 43 5.94 11.10 14.31
C ASN A 43 5.49 9.83 15.08
N ALA A 44 4.21 9.47 14.97
CA ALA A 44 3.58 8.37 15.70
C ALA A 44 2.55 7.65 14.79
N TRP A 45 1.26 7.85 15.05
CA TRP A 45 0.13 7.24 14.32
C TRP A 45 -0.65 8.28 13.53
N LEU A 46 -1.55 7.80 12.67
CA LEU A 46 -2.29 8.69 11.77
C LEU A 46 -3.13 9.73 12.52
N ALA A 47 -3.69 9.38 13.67
CA ALA A 47 -4.54 10.27 14.47
C ALA A 47 -3.77 11.07 15.54
N GLY A 48 -2.45 10.91 15.65
CA GLY A 48 -1.65 11.53 16.71
C GLY A 48 -0.84 10.48 17.48
N GLU A 49 -0.79 10.61 18.80
CA GLU A 49 0.03 9.75 19.68
C GLU A 49 -0.56 8.35 19.88
N ASP A 50 -1.86 8.19 19.70
CA ASP A 50 -2.58 6.94 19.93
C ASP A 50 -2.85 6.17 18.63
N PHE A 51 -2.74 4.83 18.73
CA PHE A 51 -3.14 3.93 17.65
C PHE A 51 -4.67 3.87 17.55
N THR A 52 -5.22 4.08 16.35
CA THR A 52 -6.67 4.15 16.16
C THR A 52 -7.15 3.29 14.99
N ALA A 53 -8.48 3.30 14.78
CA ALA A 53 -9.08 2.69 13.60
C ALA A 53 -8.51 3.26 12.29
N ALA A 54 -8.01 4.50 12.27
CA ALA A 54 -7.37 5.06 11.08
C ALA A 54 -6.18 4.21 10.61
N ASP A 55 -5.33 3.77 11.55
CA ASP A 55 -4.16 2.94 11.25
C ASP A 55 -4.57 1.55 10.78
N VAL A 56 -5.63 0.97 11.37
CA VAL A 56 -6.18 -0.32 10.97
C VAL A 56 -6.72 -0.27 9.53
N MET A 57 -7.49 0.78 9.19
CA MET A 57 -8.10 0.91 7.86
C MET A 57 -7.06 1.15 6.77
N ILE A 58 -5.99 1.90 7.06
CA ILE A 58 -4.95 2.22 6.07
C ILE A 58 -3.94 1.07 5.90
N GLY A 59 -3.75 0.22 6.91
CA GLY A 59 -2.84 -0.94 6.89
C GLY A 59 -2.88 -1.72 5.57
N PHE A 60 -4.07 -2.16 5.16
CA PHE A 60 -4.26 -2.96 3.95
C PHE A 60 -3.73 -2.28 2.67
N CYS A 61 -3.97 -0.97 2.52
CA CYS A 61 -3.60 -0.21 1.32
C CYS A 61 -2.08 -0.13 1.13
N LEU A 62 -1.32 -0.16 2.23
CA LEU A 62 0.15 -0.07 2.21
C LEU A 62 0.85 -1.42 2.36
N THR A 63 0.12 -2.50 2.63
CA THR A 63 0.68 -3.87 2.71
C THR A 63 0.11 -4.74 1.61
N THR A 64 -0.98 -5.47 1.87
CA THR A 64 -1.54 -6.51 1.00
C THR A 64 -1.99 -5.98 -0.37
N MET A 65 -2.50 -4.75 -0.46
CA MET A 65 -2.93 -4.19 -1.74
C MET A 65 -1.78 -4.11 -2.76
N ARG A 66 -0.53 -4.01 -2.29
CA ARG A 66 0.66 -3.99 -3.16
C ARG A 66 0.95 -5.31 -3.86
N LYS A 67 0.31 -6.41 -3.44
CA LYS A 67 0.29 -7.68 -4.19
C LYS A 67 -0.50 -7.58 -5.51
N PHE A 68 -1.41 -6.62 -5.63
CA PHE A 68 -2.22 -6.42 -6.84
C PHE A 68 -1.69 -5.27 -7.69
N GLU A 69 -1.35 -4.16 -7.04
CA GLU A 69 -0.84 -2.96 -7.72
C GLU A 69 0.45 -2.51 -7.05
N PRO A 70 1.62 -2.73 -7.68
CA PRO A 70 2.91 -2.45 -7.05
C PRO A 70 3.12 -0.95 -6.84
N ILE A 71 3.59 -0.60 -5.64
CA ILE A 71 3.95 0.75 -5.23
C ILE A 71 5.24 0.66 -4.41
N ASP A 72 6.30 1.30 -4.89
CA ASP A 72 7.55 1.45 -4.15
C ASP A 72 7.40 2.58 -3.12
N LEU A 73 7.67 2.27 -1.85
CA LEU A 73 7.56 3.21 -0.74
C LEU A 73 8.91 3.79 -0.30
N THR A 74 10.00 3.52 -1.04
CA THR A 74 11.38 3.94 -0.69
C THR A 74 11.50 5.43 -0.37
N GLU A 75 10.75 6.29 -1.04
CA GLU A 75 10.82 7.75 -0.85
C GLU A 75 9.97 8.26 0.35
N TYR A 76 9.11 7.43 0.92
CA TYR A 76 8.10 7.84 1.93
C TYR A 76 8.52 7.42 3.34
N LYS A 77 9.42 8.20 3.94
CA LYS A 77 10.06 7.87 5.22
C LYS A 77 9.09 7.79 6.40
N GLY A 78 8.07 8.65 6.44
CA GLY A 78 7.02 8.64 7.45
C GLY A 78 6.18 7.36 7.37
N ILE A 79 5.81 6.95 6.16
CA ILE A 79 5.12 5.68 5.91
C ILE A 79 5.99 4.50 6.33
N LEU A 80 7.27 4.46 5.96
CA LEU A 80 8.17 3.37 6.35
C LEU A 80 8.34 3.27 7.87
N GLY A 81 8.48 4.41 8.56
CA GLY A 81 8.53 4.45 10.02
C GLY A 81 7.24 3.93 10.66
N TRP A 82 6.09 4.28 10.10
CA TRP A 82 4.79 3.79 10.54
C TRP A 82 4.61 2.28 10.27
N LEU A 83 5.00 1.77 9.10
CA LEU A 83 4.95 0.35 8.79
C LEU A 83 5.81 -0.46 9.76
N LYS A 84 7.03 0.02 10.08
CA LYS A 84 7.87 -0.60 11.11
C LYS A 84 7.14 -0.69 12.45
N ARG A 85 6.52 0.41 12.91
CA ARG A 85 5.73 0.43 14.16
C ARG A 85 4.54 -0.52 14.11
N VAL A 86 3.83 -0.61 12.99
CA VAL A 86 2.72 -1.58 12.80
C VAL A 86 3.24 -3.01 12.91
N GLY A 87 4.35 -3.32 12.24
CA GLY A 87 4.98 -4.63 12.22
C GLY A 87 5.53 -5.08 13.57
N GLU A 88 5.89 -4.15 14.46
CA GLU A 88 6.35 -4.45 15.82
C GLU A 88 5.20 -4.78 16.79
N ARG A 89 3.94 -4.54 16.41
CA ARG A 89 2.79 -4.84 17.27
C ARG A 89 2.47 -6.32 17.28
N ASP A 90 2.51 -6.94 18.47
CA ASP A 90 2.08 -8.33 18.66
C ASP A 90 0.65 -8.60 18.16
N ALA A 91 -0.25 -7.63 18.34
CA ALA A 91 -1.63 -7.74 17.87
C ALA A 91 -1.71 -7.88 16.33
N TYR A 92 -0.87 -7.15 15.59
CA TYR A 92 -0.81 -7.25 14.13
C TYR A 92 -0.29 -8.64 13.72
N ARG A 93 0.84 -9.08 14.28
CA ARG A 93 1.43 -10.39 13.97
C ARG A 93 0.48 -11.55 14.29
N ARG A 94 -0.21 -11.51 15.44
CA ARG A 94 -1.23 -12.51 15.78
C ARG A 94 -2.43 -12.49 14.83
N ALA A 95 -2.90 -11.30 14.45
CA ALA A 95 -4.01 -11.18 13.51
C ALA A 95 -3.63 -11.79 12.15
N MET A 96 -2.47 -11.43 11.61
CA MET A 96 -1.99 -11.95 10.33
C MET A 96 -1.76 -13.46 10.37
N LYS A 97 -1.12 -13.98 11.42
CA LYS A 97 -0.94 -15.44 11.60
C LYS A 97 -2.26 -16.21 11.64
N LYS A 98 -3.34 -15.58 12.10
CA LYS A 98 -4.68 -16.21 12.15
C LYS A 98 -5.42 -16.09 10.82
N SER A 99 -5.31 -14.93 10.15
CA SER A 99 -6.06 -14.66 8.93
C SER A 99 -5.41 -15.21 7.66
N ASP A 100 -4.08 -15.18 7.60
CA ASP A 100 -3.28 -15.56 6.43
C ASP A 100 -1.90 -16.10 6.88
N PRO A 101 -1.85 -17.36 7.37
CA PRO A 101 -0.64 -17.93 7.99
C PRO A 101 0.57 -18.03 7.05
N ASP A 102 0.31 -18.13 5.74
CA ASP A 102 1.33 -18.33 4.70
C ASP A 102 1.81 -17.01 4.09
N LEU A 103 1.23 -15.88 4.50
CA LEU A 103 1.61 -14.58 3.99
C LEU A 103 2.94 -14.13 4.60
N ASP A 104 3.91 -13.82 3.73
CA ASP A 104 5.09 -13.06 4.12
C ASP A 104 4.71 -11.61 4.47
N ILE A 105 4.43 -11.40 5.75
CA ILE A 105 4.06 -10.08 6.27
C ILE A 105 5.23 -9.11 6.25
N ASP A 106 6.47 -9.58 6.33
CA ASP A 106 7.64 -8.71 6.41
C ASP A 106 7.96 -8.13 5.02
N ALA A 107 7.75 -8.90 3.94
CA ALA A 107 7.75 -8.36 2.58
C ALA A 107 6.69 -7.26 2.40
N GLY A 108 5.49 -7.47 2.96
CA GLY A 108 4.41 -6.49 3.00
C GLY A 108 4.72 -5.21 3.77
N LEU A 109 5.62 -5.26 4.76
CA LEU A 109 6.06 -4.13 5.58
C LEU A 109 7.31 -3.42 5.00
N SER A 110 7.94 -4.00 3.98
CA SER A 110 9.15 -3.46 3.35
C SER A 110 8.86 -2.28 2.41
N ALA A 111 9.92 -1.55 2.04
CA ALA A 111 9.81 -0.45 1.08
C ALA A 111 9.36 -0.92 -0.31
N LYS A 112 9.94 -2.01 -0.82
CA LYS A 112 9.60 -2.55 -2.15
C LYS A 112 8.24 -3.24 -2.17
N GLY A 113 7.78 -3.71 -1.03
CA GLY A 113 6.54 -4.47 -0.92
C GLY A 113 6.71 -5.93 -1.33
N PRO A 114 5.61 -6.69 -1.30
CA PRO A 114 5.60 -8.12 -1.58
C PRO A 114 5.63 -8.39 -3.10
N GLU A 115 5.90 -9.64 -3.47
CA GLU A 115 5.71 -10.10 -4.84
C GLU A 115 4.24 -9.93 -5.27
N VAL A 116 4.08 -9.49 -6.52
CA VAL A 116 2.77 -9.31 -7.14
C VAL A 116 2.16 -10.66 -7.49
N ILE A 117 0.84 -10.77 -7.35
CA ILE A 117 0.10 -11.97 -7.73
C ILE A 117 0.18 -12.12 -9.24
N GLN A 118 0.94 -13.12 -9.70
CA GLN A 118 1.20 -13.33 -11.13
C GLN A 118 -0.09 -13.51 -11.95
N MET A 119 -1.13 -14.13 -11.38
CA MET A 119 -2.44 -14.21 -12.02
C MET A 119 -3.02 -12.82 -12.34
N PHE A 120 -2.88 -11.85 -11.43
CA PHE A 120 -3.33 -10.49 -11.64
C PHE A 120 -2.46 -9.78 -12.69
N VAL A 121 -1.14 -9.96 -12.62
CA VAL A 121 -0.21 -9.44 -13.64
C VAL A 121 -0.60 -9.93 -15.04
N ASN A 122 -0.83 -11.23 -15.18
CA ASN A 122 -1.22 -11.84 -16.46
C ASN A 122 -2.57 -11.30 -16.95
N ALA A 123 -3.58 -11.21 -16.06
CA ALA A 123 -4.90 -10.67 -16.40
C ALA A 123 -4.83 -9.21 -16.88
N MET A 124 -3.92 -8.42 -16.31
CA MET A 124 -3.73 -7.02 -16.69
C MET A 124 -2.83 -6.84 -17.92
N ALA A 125 -1.96 -7.80 -18.22
CA ALA A 125 -1.11 -7.80 -19.42
C ALA A 125 -1.81 -8.29 -20.70
N LEU A 126 -2.88 -9.10 -20.56
CA LEU A 126 -3.63 -9.71 -21.68
C LEU A 126 -4.53 -8.72 -22.45
N LYS A 127 -4.59 -7.45 -22.04
CA LYS A 127 -5.35 -6.40 -22.73
C LYS A 127 -4.38 -5.40 -23.35
N LYS A 128 -3.68 -5.85 -24.39
CA LYS A 128 -3.06 -4.98 -25.40
C LYS A 128 -4.00 -4.84 -26.58
#